data_AF-A0A2R5G8P2-F1
#
_entry.id   AF-A0A2R5G8P2-F1
#
_cell.length_a   1.000
_cell.length_b   1.000
_cell.length_c   1.000
_cell.angle_alpha   90.00
_cell.angle_beta   90.00
_cell.angle_gamma   90.00
#
_symmetry.space_group_name_H-M   'P 1'
#
loop_
_entity.id
_entity.type
_entity.pdbx_description
1 polymer ?
#
loop_
_entity_poly.entity_id
_entity_poly.type
_entity_poly.pdbx_seq_one_letter_code
_entity_poly.pdbx_strand_id
1 'polypeptide(L)'
;MASSQVAEVLNASRALAIKGEVHEAVAQLLRKRHELQTQATQLADARDENGGSGQRSRSTPHDKQAKALASAIEIINARVQPLLNDLRSNAYKALGVNAGAEVADAKRAYRKLALRFHPDKSEGTTDLFHCIQEAFERFQAGGTLVKPQQTQTNSSFSERFRGRQRQNSSQPGRRSRTGASSSSSSSTSSSSASGPLQTPKNLRMIDHSSASVTVCWDPPPGATPSQVSCYELQFKEADERDWHSASNSLSRTSCQKHNLKPATTYRFRIRALSAQTGEWSPFSGSVTASTMAAVPARPRIISVSTKANLGTFNIVWESGASTGGGSSRYVLEFRPKKAFSAWIEVENSNEYEAASCTRILRDLSFVRAYEFRVRAKNQVGAGPWSSTAAYEPPLSAARTRAKGKLNVVRVKALPRKESRREEEPAHASWSTWDECFRCDNQAEESTFSG
;
A
#
# COMPACT_ATOMS: atom_id res chain seq x y z
N MET A 1 -17.12 0.70 -28.52
CA MET A 1 -15.91 1.47 -28.92
C MET A 1 -15.31 2.24 -27.74
N ALA A 2 -15.33 3.58 -27.70
CA ALA A 2 -14.52 4.39 -26.74
C ALA A 2 -14.51 3.89 -25.28
N SER A 3 -15.68 3.60 -24.68
CA SER A 3 -15.78 3.07 -23.30
C SER A 3 -14.94 1.79 -23.06
N SER A 4 -14.89 0.89 -24.06
CA SER A 4 -14.11 -0.35 -23.99
C SER A 4 -12.61 -0.09 -24.07
N GLN A 5 -12.16 0.75 -25.00
CA GLN A 5 -10.73 1.08 -25.15
C GLN A 5 -10.18 1.79 -23.91
N VAL A 6 -11.00 2.62 -23.26
CA VAL A 6 -10.61 3.28 -22.00
C VAL A 6 -10.56 2.28 -20.84
N ALA A 7 -11.51 1.34 -20.75
CA ALA A 7 -11.43 0.26 -19.77
C ALA A 7 -10.17 -0.62 -19.98
N GLU A 8 -9.80 -0.89 -21.23
CA GLU A 8 -8.59 -1.63 -21.60
C GLU A 8 -7.31 -0.89 -21.16
N VAL A 9 -7.15 0.39 -21.50
CA VAL A 9 -5.98 1.20 -21.08
C VAL A 9 -5.93 1.39 -19.55
N LEU A 10 -7.07 1.52 -18.87
CA LEU A 10 -7.13 1.55 -17.40
C LEU A 10 -6.66 0.22 -16.77
N ASN A 11 -6.94 -0.93 -17.40
CA ASN A 11 -6.46 -2.23 -16.96
C ASN A 11 -4.97 -2.45 -17.29
N ALA A 12 -4.52 -2.04 -18.49
CA ALA A 12 -3.11 -2.15 -18.91
C ALA A 12 -2.19 -1.28 -18.03
N SER A 13 -2.55 -0.01 -17.82
CA SER A 13 -1.82 0.89 -16.91
C SER A 13 -1.85 0.41 -15.46
N ARG A 14 -2.94 -0.22 -14.99
CA ARG A 14 -2.97 -0.89 -13.68
C ARG A 14 -1.98 -2.05 -13.61
N ALA A 15 -1.90 -2.90 -14.64
CA ALA A 15 -0.95 -4.01 -14.68
C ALA A 15 0.51 -3.53 -14.72
N LEU A 16 0.82 -2.45 -15.45
CA LEU A 16 2.15 -1.82 -15.44
C LEU A 16 2.51 -1.21 -14.08
N ALA A 17 1.56 -0.51 -13.44
CA ALA A 17 1.80 0.06 -12.12
C ALA A 17 2.09 -1.01 -11.05
N ILE A 18 1.44 -2.19 -11.14
CA ILE A 18 1.71 -3.36 -10.28
C ILE A 18 3.11 -3.96 -10.57
N LYS A 19 3.64 -3.84 -11.79
CA LYS A 19 5.02 -4.22 -12.14
C LYS A 19 6.07 -3.18 -11.69
N GLY A 20 5.66 -2.08 -11.06
CA GLY A 20 6.54 -0.95 -10.73
C GLY A 20 6.85 -0.02 -11.92
N GLU A 21 6.30 -0.27 -13.11
CA GLU A 21 6.49 0.56 -14.31
C GLU A 21 5.57 1.80 -14.29
N VAL A 22 5.62 2.58 -13.20
CA VAL A 22 4.71 3.72 -12.95
C VAL A 22 4.78 4.77 -14.05
N HIS A 23 5.98 5.07 -14.57
CA HIS A 23 6.16 6.00 -15.69
C HIS A 23 5.42 5.56 -16.96
N GLU A 24 5.48 4.27 -17.31
CA GLU A 24 4.80 3.78 -18.52
C GLU A 24 3.29 3.63 -18.29
N ALA A 25 2.87 3.29 -17.07
CA ALA A 25 1.46 3.32 -16.68
C ALA A 25 0.85 4.73 -16.84
N VAL A 26 1.56 5.77 -16.41
CA VAL A 26 1.17 7.17 -16.60
C VAL A 26 1.23 7.57 -18.07
N ALA A 27 2.29 7.21 -18.79
CA ALA A 27 2.46 7.54 -20.20
C ALA A 27 1.36 6.92 -21.10
N GLN A 28 0.96 5.66 -20.85
CA GLN A 28 -0.16 5.03 -21.56
C GLN A 28 -1.48 5.81 -21.36
N LEU A 29 -1.77 6.21 -20.12
CA LEU A 29 -2.97 6.99 -19.81
C LEU A 29 -2.92 8.40 -20.44
N LEU A 30 -1.77 9.08 -20.37
CA LEU A 30 -1.56 10.39 -20.99
C LEU A 30 -1.72 10.36 -22.52
N ARG A 31 -1.13 9.35 -23.19
CA ARG A 31 -1.31 9.16 -24.64
C ARG A 31 -2.78 8.89 -25.00
N LYS A 32 -3.49 8.05 -24.24
CA LYS A 32 -4.93 7.82 -24.49
C LYS A 32 -5.81 9.04 -24.16
N ARG A 33 -5.43 9.86 -23.18
CA ARG A 33 -6.07 11.18 -22.94
C ARG A 33 -5.93 12.07 -24.17
N HIS A 34 -4.71 12.20 -24.69
CA HIS A 34 -4.41 13.03 -25.86
C HIS A 34 -5.16 12.55 -27.11
N GLU A 35 -5.18 11.25 -27.37
CA GLU A 35 -5.94 10.64 -28.48
C GLU A 35 -7.45 11.00 -28.42
N LEU A 36 -8.06 10.94 -27.23
CA LEU A 36 -9.46 11.32 -27.03
C LEU A 36 -9.69 12.83 -27.13
N GLN A 37 -8.71 13.66 -26.73
CA GLN A 37 -8.77 15.11 -26.91
C GLN A 37 -8.75 15.47 -28.39
N THR A 38 -7.85 14.88 -29.18
CA THR A 38 -7.80 15.09 -30.64
C THR A 38 -9.09 14.63 -31.33
N GLN A 39 -9.68 13.50 -30.92
CA GLN A 39 -11.00 13.05 -31.40
C GLN A 39 -12.13 14.02 -31.01
N ALA A 40 -12.04 14.68 -29.85
CA ALA A 40 -13.03 15.66 -29.42
C ALA A 40 -12.92 16.97 -30.22
N THR A 41 -11.70 17.44 -30.51
CA THR A 41 -11.45 18.61 -31.38
C THR A 41 -11.97 18.36 -32.79
N GLN A 42 -11.60 17.24 -33.43
CA GLN A 42 -12.08 16.88 -34.78
C GLN A 42 -13.62 16.81 -34.88
N LEU A 43 -14.32 16.46 -33.81
CA LEU A 43 -15.79 16.45 -33.75
C LEU A 43 -16.41 17.82 -33.45
N ALA A 44 -15.63 18.79 -32.98
CA ALA A 44 -16.02 20.19 -32.89
C ALA A 44 -15.81 20.89 -34.24
N ASP A 45 -14.66 20.70 -34.88
CA ASP A 45 -14.36 21.27 -36.20
C ASP A 45 -15.41 20.82 -37.24
N ALA A 46 -15.68 19.50 -37.30
CA ALA A 46 -16.71 18.91 -38.17
C ALA A 46 -18.17 19.23 -37.75
N ARG A 47 -18.39 19.92 -36.62
CA ARG A 47 -19.70 20.49 -36.24
C ARG A 47 -19.89 21.85 -36.89
N ASP A 48 -18.85 22.68 -36.87
CA ASP A 48 -18.93 24.07 -37.31
C ASP A 48 -18.94 24.18 -38.84
N GLU A 49 -18.22 23.29 -39.56
CA GLU A 49 -18.35 23.15 -41.02
C GLU A 49 -19.76 22.76 -41.50
N ASN A 50 -20.52 22.05 -40.66
CA ASN A 50 -21.86 21.52 -40.97
C ASN A 50 -23.00 22.33 -40.30
N GLY A 51 -22.66 23.44 -39.62
CA GLY A 51 -23.53 24.13 -38.64
C GLY A 51 -24.55 25.13 -39.20
N GLY A 52 -24.90 25.03 -40.49
CA GLY A 52 -25.71 26.01 -41.22
C GLY A 52 -27.20 26.07 -40.83
N SER A 53 -27.53 26.75 -39.72
CA SER A 53 -28.88 27.12 -39.26
C SER A 53 -29.80 25.99 -38.73
N GLY A 54 -30.80 26.38 -37.91
CA GLY A 54 -31.98 25.55 -37.63
C GLY A 54 -32.08 24.84 -36.26
N GLN A 55 -33.00 25.32 -35.43
CA GLN A 55 -33.73 24.57 -34.37
C GLN A 55 -32.95 23.68 -33.38
N ARG A 56 -32.47 24.29 -32.28
CA ARG A 56 -32.05 23.58 -31.06
C ARG A 56 -33.25 22.94 -30.33
N SER A 57 -33.56 21.67 -30.58
CA SER A 57 -34.61 20.95 -29.80
C SER A 57 -34.41 19.44 -29.58
N ARG A 58 -33.39 18.80 -30.18
CA ARG A 58 -33.04 17.38 -29.93
C ARG A 58 -31.52 17.22 -29.89
N SER A 59 -31.01 16.38 -28.99
CA SER A 59 -29.56 16.10 -28.89
C SER A 59 -29.09 15.28 -30.10
N THR A 60 -28.14 15.83 -30.85
CA THR A 60 -27.63 15.20 -32.08
C THR A 60 -26.79 13.96 -31.75
N PRO A 61 -26.54 13.06 -32.72
CA PRO A 61 -25.56 11.98 -32.55
C PRO A 61 -24.17 12.51 -32.17
N HIS A 62 -23.77 13.66 -32.72
CA HIS A 62 -22.50 14.33 -32.42
C HIS A 62 -22.44 14.82 -30.96
N ASP A 63 -23.50 15.44 -30.43
CA ASP A 63 -23.55 15.85 -29.01
C ASP A 63 -23.36 14.64 -28.06
N LYS A 64 -24.00 13.51 -28.39
CA LYS A 64 -23.89 12.26 -27.62
C LYS A 64 -22.51 11.60 -27.76
N GLN A 65 -21.79 11.86 -28.83
CA GLN A 65 -20.41 11.41 -29.02
C GLN A 65 -19.42 12.30 -28.28
N ALA A 66 -19.57 13.63 -28.37
CA ALA A 66 -18.77 14.61 -27.65
C ALA A 66 -18.86 14.43 -26.12
N LYS A 67 -20.08 14.31 -25.56
CA LYS A 67 -20.29 13.97 -24.14
C LYS A 67 -19.56 12.68 -23.72
N ALA A 68 -19.62 11.64 -24.57
CA ALA A 68 -18.98 10.36 -24.29
C ALA A 68 -17.45 10.42 -24.34
N LEU A 69 -16.86 11.35 -25.12
CA LEU A 69 -15.42 11.61 -25.11
C LEU A 69 -15.00 12.46 -23.90
N ALA A 70 -15.77 13.49 -23.55
CA ALA A 70 -15.52 14.31 -22.36
C ALA A 70 -15.48 13.45 -21.08
N SER A 71 -16.53 12.65 -20.84
CA SER A 71 -16.58 11.70 -19.71
C SER A 71 -15.45 10.66 -19.74
N ALA A 72 -14.98 10.27 -20.93
CA ALA A 72 -13.82 9.38 -21.07
C ALA A 72 -12.50 10.07 -20.69
N ILE A 73 -12.30 11.34 -21.08
CA ILE A 73 -11.14 12.16 -20.72
C ILE A 73 -11.08 12.42 -19.21
N GLU A 74 -12.21 12.78 -18.60
CA GLU A 74 -12.33 13.00 -17.15
C GLU A 74 -11.93 11.75 -16.35
N ILE A 75 -12.38 10.58 -16.79
CA ILE A 75 -12.13 9.31 -16.10
C ILE A 75 -10.67 8.85 -16.26
N ILE A 76 -9.99 9.24 -17.34
CA ILE A 76 -8.53 9.11 -17.44
C ILE A 76 -7.84 10.14 -16.53
N ASN A 77 -8.25 11.40 -16.52
CA ASN A 77 -7.68 12.43 -15.64
C ASN A 77 -7.78 12.05 -14.15
N ALA A 78 -8.93 11.53 -13.72
CA ALA A 78 -9.16 11.02 -12.36
C ALA A 78 -8.23 9.85 -11.98
N ARG A 79 -7.65 9.13 -12.97
CA ARG A 79 -6.64 8.09 -12.75
C ARG A 79 -5.20 8.57 -12.91
N VAL A 80 -4.95 9.57 -13.76
CA VAL A 80 -3.63 10.16 -14.02
C VAL A 80 -3.17 11.09 -12.89
N GLN A 81 -4.04 12.01 -12.44
CA GLN A 81 -3.69 12.98 -11.40
C GLN A 81 -3.19 12.35 -10.09
N PRO A 82 -3.76 11.22 -9.58
CA PRO A 82 -3.18 10.49 -8.45
C PRO A 82 -1.72 10.10 -8.65
N LEU A 83 -1.39 9.56 -9.83
CA LEU A 83 -0.08 9.04 -10.15
C LEU A 83 0.94 10.17 -10.39
N LEU A 84 0.54 11.26 -11.03
CA LEU A 84 1.38 12.45 -11.16
C LEU A 84 1.65 13.11 -9.80
N ASN A 85 0.66 13.21 -8.91
CA ASN A 85 0.86 13.80 -7.59
C ASN A 85 1.73 12.92 -6.68
N ASP A 86 1.56 11.60 -6.73
CA ASP A 86 2.44 10.63 -6.07
C ASP A 86 3.90 10.74 -6.56
N LEU A 87 4.13 10.83 -7.88
CA LEU A 87 5.46 11.08 -8.43
C LEU A 87 6.03 12.44 -7.99
N ARG A 88 5.26 13.55 -8.11
CA ARG A 88 5.69 14.89 -7.64
C ARG A 88 6.06 14.91 -6.15
N SER A 89 5.38 14.12 -5.32
CA SER A 89 5.63 14.05 -3.87
C SER A 89 6.95 13.37 -3.50
N ASN A 90 7.51 12.55 -4.40
CA ASN A 90 8.67 11.72 -4.11
C ASN A 90 9.64 11.67 -5.29
N ALA A 91 10.69 12.51 -5.24
CA ALA A 91 11.69 12.63 -6.31
C ALA A 91 12.43 11.30 -6.62
N TYR A 92 12.64 10.41 -5.64
CA TYR A 92 13.18 9.07 -5.90
C TYR A 92 12.26 8.27 -6.83
N LYS A 93 10.94 8.32 -6.57
CA LYS A 93 9.91 7.63 -7.36
C LYS A 93 9.74 8.25 -8.74
N ALA A 94 9.74 9.58 -8.84
CA ALA A 94 9.73 10.32 -10.11
C ALA A 94 10.95 10.05 -10.99
N LEU A 95 12.12 9.77 -10.41
CA LEU A 95 13.32 9.39 -11.15
C LEU A 95 13.48 7.87 -11.34
N GLY A 96 12.68 7.04 -10.65
CA GLY A 96 12.80 5.58 -10.72
C GLY A 96 14.10 5.04 -10.12
N VAL A 97 14.63 5.69 -9.07
CA VAL A 97 15.88 5.32 -8.39
C VAL A 97 15.64 5.02 -6.91
N ASN A 98 16.49 4.18 -6.32
CA ASN A 98 16.35 3.76 -4.92
C ASN A 98 16.54 4.93 -3.94
N ALA A 99 15.89 4.83 -2.77
CA ALA A 99 16.14 5.75 -1.66
C ALA A 99 17.61 5.65 -1.22
N GLY A 100 18.35 6.76 -1.30
CA GLY A 100 19.79 6.82 -1.07
C GLY A 100 20.68 6.71 -2.33
N ALA A 101 20.10 6.66 -3.54
CA ALA A 101 20.88 6.67 -4.79
C ALA A 101 21.69 7.97 -4.99
N GLU A 102 22.87 7.86 -5.60
CA GLU A 102 23.78 8.99 -5.78
C GLU A 102 23.37 9.97 -6.89
N VAL A 103 23.98 11.15 -6.88
CA VAL A 103 23.86 12.19 -7.91
C VAL A 103 24.18 11.68 -9.32
N ALA A 104 25.10 10.71 -9.45
CA ALA A 104 25.41 10.08 -10.73
C ALA A 104 24.24 9.25 -11.29
N ASP A 105 23.56 8.48 -10.44
CA ASP A 105 22.44 7.63 -10.83
C ASP A 105 21.17 8.44 -11.10
N ALA A 106 20.87 9.43 -10.27
CA ALA A 106 19.80 10.39 -10.54
C ALA A 106 20.00 11.10 -11.90
N LYS A 107 21.23 11.55 -12.21
CA LYS A 107 21.60 12.12 -13.51
C LYS A 107 21.54 11.10 -14.67
N ARG A 108 21.71 9.80 -14.41
CA ARG A 108 21.60 8.74 -15.43
C ARG A 108 20.14 8.40 -15.71
N ALA A 109 19.33 8.26 -14.67
CA ALA A 109 17.91 7.97 -14.76
C ALA A 109 17.12 9.14 -15.37
N TYR A 110 17.38 10.38 -14.95
CA TYR A 110 16.80 11.58 -15.57
C TYR A 110 17.01 11.61 -17.08
N ARG A 111 18.26 11.44 -17.56
CA ARG A 111 18.57 11.43 -19.00
C ARG A 111 17.83 10.31 -19.75
N LYS A 112 17.74 9.10 -19.18
CA LYS A 112 17.00 7.98 -19.77
C LYS A 112 15.49 8.26 -19.88
N LEU A 113 14.90 8.90 -18.87
CA LEU A 113 13.48 9.24 -18.85
C LEU A 113 13.17 10.44 -19.76
N ALA A 114 13.96 11.50 -19.70
CA ALA A 114 13.81 12.69 -20.54
C ALA A 114 13.94 12.38 -22.04
N LEU A 115 14.82 11.44 -22.44
CA LEU A 115 14.93 10.98 -23.83
C LEU A 115 13.74 10.12 -24.30
N ARG A 116 13.01 9.47 -23.37
CA ARG A 116 11.87 8.57 -23.66
C ARG A 116 10.52 9.28 -23.66
N PHE A 117 10.39 10.34 -22.85
CA PHE A 117 9.13 11.08 -22.66
C PHE A 117 9.22 12.55 -23.11
N HIS A 118 10.20 12.88 -23.97
CA HIS A 118 10.35 14.23 -24.54
C HIS A 118 9.08 14.64 -25.31
N PRO A 119 8.59 15.89 -25.20
CA PRO A 119 7.41 16.34 -25.96
C PRO A 119 7.55 16.04 -27.46
N ASP A 120 8.67 16.40 -28.08
CA ASP A 120 8.99 16.22 -29.50
C ASP A 120 9.03 14.75 -29.98
N LYS A 121 9.00 13.77 -29.06
CA LYS A 121 9.06 12.32 -29.38
C LYS A 121 7.87 11.52 -28.86
N SER A 122 7.02 12.12 -28.02
CA SER A 122 5.94 11.42 -27.35
C SER A 122 4.80 12.39 -27.04
N GLU A 123 3.98 12.59 -28.06
CA GLU A 123 2.79 13.43 -28.02
C GLU A 123 1.91 13.09 -26.81
N GLY A 124 1.43 14.12 -26.11
CA GLY A 124 0.57 14.00 -24.94
C GLY A 124 1.28 13.67 -23.61
N THR A 125 2.56 13.27 -23.56
CA THR A 125 3.23 12.93 -22.29
C THR A 125 3.87 14.10 -21.53
N THR A 126 3.65 15.34 -21.97
CA THR A 126 4.25 16.58 -21.45
C THR A 126 4.11 16.74 -19.93
N ASP A 127 2.96 16.37 -19.35
CA ASP A 127 2.72 16.43 -17.90
C ASP A 127 3.70 15.55 -17.10
N LEU A 128 4.03 14.37 -17.64
CA LEU A 128 4.99 13.43 -17.06
C LEU A 128 6.42 13.93 -17.25
N PHE A 129 6.75 14.51 -18.41
CA PHE A 129 8.06 15.13 -18.65
C PHE A 129 8.36 16.23 -17.64
N HIS A 130 7.43 17.18 -17.46
CA HIS A 130 7.59 18.24 -16.45
C HIS A 130 7.66 17.68 -15.03
N CYS A 131 6.89 16.63 -14.69
CA CYS A 131 7.00 15.97 -13.39
C CYS A 131 8.40 15.36 -13.14
N ILE A 132 9.02 14.79 -14.17
CA ILE A 132 10.38 14.21 -14.11
C ILE A 132 11.44 15.31 -14.00
N GLN A 133 11.28 16.41 -14.75
CA GLN A 133 12.16 17.58 -14.70
C GLN A 133 12.10 18.27 -13.34
N GLU A 134 10.91 18.58 -12.84
CA GLU A 134 10.69 19.24 -11.55
C GLU A 134 11.24 18.42 -10.36
N ALA A 135 11.15 17.08 -10.44
CA ALA A 135 11.78 16.18 -9.48
C ALA A 135 13.33 16.20 -9.55
N PHE A 136 13.89 16.33 -10.75
CA PHE A 136 15.35 16.44 -10.95
C PHE A 136 15.89 17.81 -10.52
N GLU A 137 15.14 18.89 -10.71
CA GLU A 137 15.46 20.23 -10.23
C GLU A 137 15.44 20.29 -8.69
N ARG A 138 14.41 19.71 -8.04
CA ARG A 138 14.38 19.52 -6.58
C ARG A 138 15.58 18.72 -6.07
N PHE A 139 15.99 17.68 -6.80
CA PHE A 139 17.17 16.88 -6.48
C PHE A 139 18.47 17.70 -6.56
N GLN A 140 18.63 18.54 -7.59
CA GLN A 140 19.80 19.43 -7.71
C GLN A 140 19.84 20.53 -6.65
N ALA A 141 18.69 21.13 -6.30
CA ALA A 141 18.61 22.22 -5.34
C ALA A 141 18.78 21.78 -3.87
N GLY A 142 18.44 20.52 -3.54
CA GLY A 142 18.41 20.05 -2.15
C GLY A 142 19.72 19.43 -1.62
N GLY A 143 20.55 18.82 -2.48
CA GLY A 143 21.79 18.12 -2.10
C GLY A 143 21.58 16.80 -1.32
N THR A 144 20.62 16.77 -0.41
CA THR A 144 20.19 15.60 0.39
C THR A 144 18.67 15.52 0.36
N LEU A 145 18.09 14.33 0.14
CA LEU A 145 16.63 14.22 -0.02
C LEU A 145 15.89 14.27 1.30
N VAL A 146 15.23 15.41 1.52
CA VAL A 146 14.31 15.68 2.63
C VAL A 146 13.10 14.74 2.54
N LYS A 147 12.87 13.93 3.58
CA LYS A 147 11.61 13.18 3.76
C LYS A 147 10.43 14.18 3.93
N PRO A 148 9.22 13.86 3.45
CA PRO A 148 8.06 14.71 3.68
C PRO A 148 7.81 14.88 5.19
N GLN A 149 7.87 16.12 5.68
CA GLN A 149 7.39 16.43 7.02
C GLN A 149 5.87 16.31 7.05
N GLN A 150 5.35 15.57 8.02
CA GLN A 150 3.97 15.75 8.46
C GLN A 150 3.84 17.15 9.07
N THR A 151 2.87 17.93 8.61
CA THR A 151 2.62 19.29 9.09
C THR A 151 2.05 19.27 10.52
N GLN A 152 2.94 19.29 11.52
CA GLN A 152 2.53 19.60 12.88
C GLN A 152 2.17 21.09 12.98
N THR A 153 0.92 21.38 13.34
CA THR A 153 0.42 22.74 13.55
C THR A 153 0.91 23.30 14.89
N ASN A 154 2.17 23.73 14.94
CA ASN A 154 2.72 24.40 16.13
C ASN A 154 2.44 25.91 16.08
N SER A 155 1.60 26.36 17.00
CA SER A 155 1.27 27.77 17.22
C SER A 155 2.45 28.54 17.82
N SER A 156 2.83 29.64 17.17
CA SER A 156 3.41 30.86 17.76
C SER A 156 4.38 30.69 18.94
N PHE A 157 5.68 30.71 18.65
CA PHE A 157 6.66 31.35 19.55
C PHE A 157 7.42 32.41 18.75
N SER A 158 7.60 33.60 19.32
CA SER A 158 8.02 34.78 18.57
C SER A 158 9.36 35.33 19.04
N GLU A 159 10.43 35.06 18.28
CA GLU A 159 11.69 35.77 18.45
C GLU A 159 11.72 37.08 17.66
N ARG A 160 12.06 38.18 18.35
CA ARG A 160 12.27 39.51 17.75
C ARG A 160 13.59 40.10 18.24
N PHE A 161 14.69 39.72 17.60
CA PHE A 161 15.94 40.49 17.67
C PHE A 161 16.53 40.71 16.27
N ARG A 162 16.67 41.99 15.88
CA ARG A 162 17.39 42.44 14.69
C ARG A 162 18.36 43.57 15.05
N GLY A 163 19.61 43.18 15.28
CA GLY A 163 20.82 43.86 14.81
C GLY A 163 21.16 45.30 15.24
N ARG A 164 22.48 45.53 15.36
CA ARG A 164 23.16 46.62 14.64
C ARG A 164 24.62 46.26 14.36
N GLN A 165 25.29 47.05 13.52
CA GLN A 165 26.65 46.80 13.00
C GLN A 165 27.76 47.43 13.84
N ARG A 166 29.03 47.01 13.55
CA ARG A 166 30.28 47.80 13.38
C ARG A 166 30.49 49.05 14.27
N GLN A 167 31.69 49.31 14.80
CA GLN A 167 32.92 49.56 14.01
C GLN A 167 34.24 49.19 14.73
N ASN A 168 35.35 49.32 13.98
CA ASN A 168 36.75 49.24 14.44
C ASN A 168 37.16 50.46 15.30
N SER A 169 38.17 50.30 16.17
CA SER A 169 39.48 51.00 16.04
C SER A 169 40.41 50.79 17.24
N SER A 170 41.69 51.16 17.04
CA SER A 170 42.69 51.56 18.07
C SER A 170 43.44 50.48 18.88
N GLN A 171 44.76 50.56 18.72
CA GLN A 171 45.88 49.87 19.38
C GLN A 171 46.48 50.78 20.50
N PRO A 172 47.59 50.44 21.20
CA PRO A 172 48.16 49.13 21.54
C PRO A 172 48.67 49.01 23.02
N GLY A 173 49.09 47.80 23.42
CA GLY A 173 50.46 47.62 23.95
C GLY A 173 50.70 47.32 25.44
N ARG A 174 51.22 46.12 25.72
CA ARG A 174 52.30 45.86 26.71
C ARG A 174 53.06 44.57 26.36
N ARG A 175 54.34 44.47 26.73
CA ARG A 175 55.25 43.35 26.42
C ARG A 175 55.78 42.66 27.69
N SER A 176 55.62 41.33 27.75
CA SER A 176 56.38 40.32 28.53
C SER A 176 56.12 38.99 27.77
N ARG A 177 57.04 38.09 27.34
CA ARG A 177 58.35 37.59 27.83
C ARG A 177 58.25 37.06 29.28
N THR A 178 58.53 35.80 29.61
CA THR A 178 59.08 34.63 28.89
C THR A 178 58.56 33.33 29.52
N GLY A 179 58.60 32.20 28.81
CA GLY A 179 58.45 30.87 29.41
C GLY A 179 58.35 29.77 28.36
N ALA A 180 59.30 28.83 28.36
CA ALA A 180 59.26 27.65 27.51
C ALA A 180 59.42 26.39 28.37
N SER A 181 58.55 25.41 28.17
CA SER A 181 58.66 24.08 28.76
C SER A 181 57.98 23.06 27.85
N SER A 182 58.79 22.30 27.12
CA SER A 182 58.34 21.17 26.32
C SER A 182 58.08 19.95 27.22
N SER A 183 56.81 19.66 27.51
CA SER A 183 56.41 18.39 28.12
C SER A 183 55.84 17.45 27.06
N SER A 184 56.65 16.48 26.63
CA SER A 184 56.21 15.38 25.79
C SER A 184 55.29 14.45 26.60
N SER A 185 53.98 14.71 26.55
CA SER A 185 52.97 13.81 27.12
C SER A 185 52.86 12.54 26.28
N SER A 186 53.62 11.51 26.70
CA SER A 186 53.53 10.15 26.16
C SER A 186 52.08 9.71 26.08
N SER A 187 51.61 9.39 24.87
CA SER A 187 50.25 8.90 24.64
C SER A 187 50.14 7.44 25.09
N THR A 188 50.15 7.22 26.41
CA THR A 188 50.00 5.90 27.01
C THR A 188 48.65 5.31 26.60
N SER A 189 48.68 4.37 25.66
CA SER A 189 47.51 3.64 25.20
C SER A 189 46.98 2.74 26.33
N SER A 190 46.05 3.27 27.12
CA SER A 190 45.44 2.59 28.27
C SER A 190 44.45 1.50 27.83
N SER A 191 44.97 0.45 27.19
CA SER A 191 44.23 -0.73 26.73
C SER A 191 43.89 -1.68 27.88
N SER A 192 43.15 -1.19 28.87
CA SER A 192 42.83 -1.90 30.12
C SER A 192 41.44 -1.59 30.69
N ALA A 193 40.47 -1.30 29.82
CA ALA A 193 39.05 -1.17 30.20
C ALA A 193 38.38 -2.55 30.45
N SER A 194 38.91 -3.31 31.42
CA SER A 194 38.34 -4.61 31.86
C SER A 194 37.11 -4.44 32.76
N GLY A 195 36.16 -3.60 32.32
CA GLY A 195 34.87 -3.38 32.98
C GLY A 195 33.74 -4.18 32.31
N PRO A 196 32.61 -4.41 33.01
CA PRO A 196 31.45 -5.07 32.42
C PRO A 196 30.90 -4.26 31.24
N LEU A 197 30.43 -4.96 30.21
CA LEU A 197 29.99 -4.37 28.95
C LEU A 197 28.79 -3.42 29.19
N GLN A 198 28.91 -2.18 28.71
CA GLN A 198 27.85 -1.18 28.84
C GLN A 198 26.59 -1.55 28.05
N THR A 199 25.48 -0.87 28.33
CA THR A 199 24.23 -1.08 27.59
C THR A 199 24.32 -0.52 26.15
N PRO A 200 23.73 -1.19 25.14
CA PRO A 200 23.60 -0.62 23.80
C PRO A 200 22.71 0.62 23.81
N LYS A 201 22.98 1.58 22.92
CA LYS A 201 22.33 2.90 22.92
C LYS A 201 21.43 3.11 21.70
N ASN A 202 20.65 4.19 21.75
CA ASN A 202 19.86 4.71 20.62
C ASN A 202 18.94 3.67 19.95
N LEU A 203 18.40 2.70 20.72
CA LEU A 203 17.43 1.72 20.22
C LEU A 203 16.20 2.45 19.65
N ARG A 204 15.96 2.28 18.35
CA ARG A 204 15.00 3.05 17.56
C ARG A 204 14.31 2.17 16.53
N MET A 205 13.01 2.39 16.32
CA MET A 205 12.30 1.84 15.16
C MET A 205 12.71 2.62 13.91
N ILE A 206 12.98 1.91 12.82
CA ILE A 206 13.29 2.53 11.51
C ILE A 206 12.24 2.22 10.44
N ASP A 207 11.51 1.11 10.60
CA ASP A 207 10.48 0.64 9.67
C ASP A 207 9.49 -0.28 10.40
N HIS A 208 8.25 -0.37 9.93
CA HIS A 208 7.20 -1.23 10.48
C HIS A 208 6.10 -1.52 9.44
N SER A 209 5.51 -2.70 9.55
CA SER A 209 4.37 -3.15 8.76
C SER A 209 3.21 -3.55 9.70
N SER A 210 2.22 -4.25 9.17
CA SER A 210 1.15 -4.85 9.97
C SER A 210 1.54 -6.18 10.64
N ALA A 211 2.68 -6.78 10.31
CA ALA A 211 3.14 -8.05 10.88
C ALA A 211 4.63 -8.08 11.27
N SER A 212 5.36 -6.98 11.06
CA SER A 212 6.77 -6.84 11.41
C SER A 212 7.12 -5.45 11.93
N VAL A 213 8.18 -5.37 12.74
CA VAL A 213 8.82 -4.11 13.15
C VAL A 213 10.33 -4.27 12.99
N THR A 214 10.97 -3.27 12.39
CA THR A 214 12.42 -3.21 12.19
C THR A 214 13.02 -2.20 13.16
N VAL A 215 13.87 -2.68 14.07
CA VAL A 215 14.59 -1.84 15.04
C VAL A 215 16.08 -1.89 14.80
N CYS A 216 16.76 -0.77 15.00
CA CYS A 216 18.22 -0.70 15.06
C CYS A 216 18.68 0.03 16.32
N TRP A 217 19.95 -0.16 16.66
CA TRP A 217 20.59 0.40 17.85
C TRP A 217 22.06 0.70 17.53
N ASP A 218 22.74 1.33 18.47
CA ASP A 218 24.17 1.59 18.40
C ASP A 218 24.90 0.70 19.43
N PRO A 219 26.15 0.24 19.18
CA PRO A 219 26.90 -0.61 20.11
C PRO A 219 27.09 0.01 21.51
N PRO A 220 27.44 -0.81 22.52
CA PRO A 220 27.90 -0.32 23.82
C PRO A 220 29.04 0.71 23.68
N PRO A 221 28.99 1.86 24.39
CA PRO A 221 30.05 2.86 24.33
C PRO A 221 31.41 2.29 24.70
N GLY A 222 32.43 2.60 23.89
CA GLY A 222 33.81 2.13 24.10
C GLY A 222 34.07 0.67 23.73
N ALA A 223 33.05 -0.12 23.37
CA ALA A 223 33.26 -1.48 22.89
C ALA A 223 33.70 -1.47 21.42
N THR A 224 34.81 -2.15 21.13
CA THR A 224 35.20 -2.49 19.75
C THR A 224 34.32 -3.63 19.21
N PRO A 225 34.18 -3.79 17.87
CA PRO A 225 33.36 -4.87 17.31
C PRO A 225 33.75 -6.28 17.82
N SER A 226 35.04 -6.52 18.05
CA SER A 226 35.56 -7.79 18.55
C SER A 226 35.25 -8.08 20.03
N GLN A 227 34.74 -7.11 20.79
CA GLN A 227 34.35 -7.29 22.20
C GLN A 227 32.88 -7.66 22.38
N VAL A 228 32.05 -7.56 21.33
CA VAL A 228 30.64 -7.97 21.36
C VAL A 228 30.48 -9.28 20.62
N SER A 229 30.05 -10.33 21.33
CA SER A 229 29.80 -11.65 20.74
C SER A 229 28.48 -11.69 19.97
N CYS A 230 27.41 -11.21 20.61
CA CYS A 230 26.09 -11.06 19.99
C CYS A 230 25.24 -10.03 20.76
N TYR A 231 24.01 -9.79 20.29
CA TYR A 231 22.96 -9.07 20.99
C TYR A 231 21.75 -9.98 21.23
N GLU A 232 21.06 -9.76 22.35
CA GLU A 232 19.70 -10.24 22.57
C GLU A 232 18.71 -9.09 22.44
N LEU A 233 17.79 -9.22 21.48
CA LEU A 233 16.61 -8.38 21.36
C LEU A 233 15.45 -9.08 22.07
N GLN A 234 14.81 -8.38 23.01
CA GLN A 234 13.56 -8.82 23.63
C GLN A 234 12.41 -7.88 23.27
N PHE A 235 11.21 -8.44 23.20
CA PHE A 235 9.97 -7.74 22.86
C PHE A 235 8.82 -8.20 23.76
N LYS A 236 7.78 -7.39 23.87
CA LYS A 236 6.50 -7.77 24.49
C LYS A 236 5.36 -6.87 24.04
N GLU A 237 4.11 -7.29 24.23
CA GLU A 237 2.95 -6.41 24.01
C GLU A 237 2.88 -5.34 25.12
N ALA A 238 2.27 -4.19 24.82
CA ALA A 238 2.28 -3.03 25.73
C ALA A 238 1.64 -3.32 27.09
N ASP A 239 0.59 -4.16 27.10
CA ASP A 239 -0.18 -4.58 28.28
C ASP A 239 0.37 -5.85 28.93
N GLU A 240 1.28 -6.56 28.24
CA GLU A 240 1.93 -7.76 28.72
C GLU A 240 2.98 -7.42 29.78
N ARG A 241 3.18 -8.29 30.78
CA ARG A 241 4.16 -8.06 31.85
C ARG A 241 5.55 -8.55 31.46
N ASP A 242 5.62 -9.80 31.06
CA ASP A 242 6.84 -10.55 30.77
C ASP A 242 7.47 -10.16 29.43
N TRP A 243 8.71 -10.60 29.20
CA TRP A 243 9.48 -10.26 27.99
C TRP A 243 9.88 -11.52 27.23
N HIS A 244 9.57 -11.55 25.93
CA HIS A 244 9.90 -12.64 25.02
C HIS A 244 11.20 -12.34 24.28
N SER A 245 12.04 -13.35 24.05
CA SER A 245 13.23 -13.19 23.21
C SER A 245 12.83 -13.19 21.73
N ALA A 246 13.22 -12.15 21.00
CA ALA A 246 13.07 -12.08 19.54
C ALA A 246 14.22 -12.84 18.84
N SER A 247 15.44 -12.69 19.37
CA SER A 247 16.64 -13.46 19.04
C SER A 247 17.72 -13.13 20.06
N ASN A 248 18.54 -14.12 20.42
CA ASN A 248 19.63 -14.05 21.41
C ASN A 248 21.04 -14.15 20.77
N SER A 249 21.13 -14.15 19.45
CA SER A 249 22.34 -14.46 18.67
C SER A 249 22.61 -13.45 17.54
N LEU A 250 22.08 -12.23 17.67
CA LEU A 250 22.17 -11.20 16.64
C LEU A 250 23.61 -10.66 16.55
N SER A 251 24.25 -10.75 15.39
CA SER A 251 25.58 -10.16 15.14
C SER A 251 25.55 -8.75 14.54
N ARG A 252 24.38 -8.30 14.06
CA ARG A 252 24.16 -6.96 13.48
C ARG A 252 23.42 -6.07 14.45
N THR A 253 23.66 -4.76 14.36
CA THR A 253 22.98 -3.71 15.16
C THR A 253 21.58 -3.33 14.63
N SER A 254 20.93 -4.24 13.89
CA SER A 254 19.60 -4.07 13.33
C SER A 254 18.92 -5.43 13.18
N CYS A 255 17.63 -5.50 13.51
CA CYS A 255 16.83 -6.72 13.46
C CYS A 255 15.39 -6.39 13.04
N GLN A 256 14.82 -7.21 12.16
CA GLN A 256 13.39 -7.19 11.85
C GLN A 256 12.70 -8.35 12.60
N LYS A 257 11.79 -8.01 13.52
CA LYS A 257 10.94 -9.00 14.19
C LYS A 257 9.68 -9.18 13.36
N HIS A 258 9.47 -10.38 12.83
CA HIS A 258 8.26 -10.80 12.12
C HIS A 258 7.26 -11.46 13.09
N ASN A 259 6.09 -11.87 12.56
CA ASN A 259 5.03 -12.58 13.30
C ASN A 259 4.56 -11.79 14.53
N LEU A 260 4.32 -10.50 14.34
CA LEU A 260 3.66 -9.60 15.29
C LEU A 260 2.17 -9.50 14.91
N LYS A 261 1.30 -9.24 15.90
CA LYS A 261 -0.12 -8.96 15.64
C LYS A 261 -0.26 -7.60 14.95
N PRO A 262 -1.20 -7.42 14.00
CA PRO A 262 -1.55 -6.12 13.43
C PRO A 262 -2.23 -5.18 14.45
N ALA A 263 -2.16 -3.88 14.19
CA ALA A 263 -2.72 -2.81 15.03
C ALA A 263 -2.41 -2.93 16.53
N THR A 264 -1.25 -3.51 16.88
CA THR A 264 -0.87 -3.88 18.25
C THR A 264 0.41 -3.15 18.64
N THR A 265 0.44 -2.61 19.86
CA THR A 265 1.60 -1.87 20.37
C THR A 265 2.54 -2.80 21.11
N TYR A 266 3.80 -2.80 20.70
CA TYR A 266 4.90 -3.58 21.26
C TYR A 266 5.94 -2.67 21.91
N ARG A 267 6.64 -3.19 22.93
CA ARG A 267 7.85 -2.60 23.48
C ARG A 267 9.04 -3.51 23.20
N PHE A 268 10.19 -2.92 22.87
CA PHE A 268 11.44 -3.62 22.55
C PHE A 268 12.58 -3.13 23.44
N ARG A 269 13.46 -4.03 23.88
CA ARG A 269 14.71 -3.72 24.61
C ARG A 269 15.87 -4.59 24.12
N ILE A 270 17.09 -4.06 24.15
CA ILE A 270 18.29 -4.75 23.63
C ILE A 270 19.34 -4.90 24.75
N ARG A 271 20.12 -5.98 24.73
CA ARG A 271 21.38 -6.14 25.50
C ARG A 271 22.45 -6.81 24.65
N ALA A 272 23.72 -6.68 25.05
CA ALA A 272 24.88 -7.23 24.34
C ALA A 272 25.61 -8.29 25.19
N LEU A 273 26.17 -9.31 24.55
CA LEU A 273 27.00 -10.33 25.17
C LEU A 273 28.49 -9.97 25.00
N SER A 274 29.23 -9.95 26.11
CA SER A 274 30.67 -9.74 26.12
C SER A 274 31.40 -10.96 25.53
N ALA A 275 32.19 -10.74 24.49
CA ALA A 275 33.08 -11.77 23.94
C ALA A 275 34.29 -12.08 24.85
N GLN A 276 34.58 -11.21 25.82
CA GLN A 276 35.74 -11.34 26.72
C GLN A 276 35.38 -11.99 28.06
N THR A 277 34.17 -11.73 28.59
CA THR A 277 33.72 -12.28 29.89
C THR A 277 32.60 -13.30 29.78
N GLY A 278 31.94 -13.43 28.62
CA GLY A 278 30.74 -14.27 28.47
C GLY A 278 29.49 -13.73 29.18
N GLU A 279 29.57 -12.52 29.74
CA GLU A 279 28.48 -11.89 30.50
C GLU A 279 27.62 -10.98 29.63
N TRP A 280 26.33 -10.90 29.99
CA TRP A 280 25.38 -10.00 29.37
C TRP A 280 25.44 -8.61 29.99
N SER A 281 25.44 -7.57 29.15
CA SER A 281 25.15 -6.19 29.59
C SER A 281 23.76 -6.11 30.25
N PRO A 282 23.50 -5.09 31.08
CA PRO A 282 22.13 -4.70 31.40
C PRO A 282 21.34 -4.38 30.11
N PHE A 283 20.01 -4.38 30.21
CA PHE A 283 19.15 -3.98 29.10
C PHE A 283 19.18 -2.46 28.85
N SER A 284 18.98 -2.07 27.60
CA SER A 284 18.65 -0.70 27.22
C SER A 284 17.33 -0.23 27.83
N GLY A 285 17.08 1.08 27.79
CA GLY A 285 15.71 1.60 27.85
C GLY A 285 14.86 1.02 26.71
N SER A 286 13.55 0.91 26.92
CA SER A 286 12.64 0.30 25.93
C SER A 286 12.09 1.30 24.92
N VAL A 287 12.17 0.99 23.63
CA VAL A 287 11.42 1.71 22.58
C VAL A 287 10.02 1.13 22.45
N THR A 288 9.03 1.97 22.14
CA THR A 288 7.64 1.55 21.85
C THR A 288 7.38 1.68 20.34
N ALA A 289 6.71 0.71 19.74
CA ALA A 289 6.36 0.67 18.32
C ALA A 289 5.00 0.00 18.13
N SER A 290 4.15 0.53 17.25
CA SER A 290 2.84 -0.05 16.94
C SER A 290 2.84 -0.57 15.51
N THR A 291 2.34 -1.79 15.30
CA THR A 291 2.14 -2.34 13.97
C THR A 291 0.97 -1.67 13.26
N MET A 292 1.01 -1.62 11.93
CA MET A 292 -0.09 -1.11 11.12
C MET A 292 -1.32 -2.04 11.19
N ALA A 293 -2.50 -1.54 10.84
CA ALA A 293 -3.66 -2.40 10.59
C ALA A 293 -3.45 -3.27 9.34
N ALA A 294 -4.06 -4.46 9.31
CA ALA A 294 -4.10 -5.33 8.13
C ALA A 294 -5.54 -5.50 7.61
N VAL A 295 -5.67 -6.04 6.40
CA VAL A 295 -6.96 -6.57 5.92
C VAL A 295 -7.47 -7.68 6.86
N PRO A 296 -8.79 -7.89 7.01
CA PRO A 296 -9.33 -8.82 8.00
C PRO A 296 -8.86 -10.26 7.81
N ALA A 297 -8.66 -10.97 8.91
CA ALA A 297 -8.37 -12.40 8.87
C ALA A 297 -9.53 -13.21 8.26
N ARG A 298 -9.21 -14.39 7.71
CA ARG A 298 -10.17 -15.27 7.04
C ARG A 298 -11.35 -15.64 7.97
N PRO A 299 -12.60 -15.33 7.64
CA PRO A 299 -13.76 -15.79 8.41
C PRO A 299 -13.99 -17.29 8.19
N ARG A 300 -14.71 -17.94 9.12
CA ARG A 300 -14.98 -19.39 9.09
C ARG A 300 -16.48 -19.64 9.06
N ILE A 301 -17.00 -20.26 8.00
CA ILE A 301 -18.41 -20.68 7.98
C ILE A 301 -18.58 -21.83 8.99
N ILE A 302 -19.50 -21.66 9.94
CA ILE A 302 -19.82 -22.64 10.99
C ILE A 302 -20.98 -23.54 10.53
N SER A 303 -22.00 -22.96 9.90
CA SER A 303 -23.22 -23.66 9.52
C SER A 303 -23.84 -23.11 8.23
N VAL A 304 -24.35 -24.01 7.40
CA VAL A 304 -25.26 -23.72 6.29
C VAL A 304 -26.50 -24.55 6.53
N SER A 305 -27.58 -23.90 6.95
CA SER A 305 -28.87 -24.52 7.27
C SER A 305 -29.95 -24.03 6.32
N THR A 306 -30.99 -24.81 6.06
CA THR A 306 -32.12 -24.39 5.21
C THR A 306 -33.45 -24.89 5.73
N LYS A 307 -34.51 -24.09 5.60
CA LYS A 307 -35.88 -24.53 5.84
C LYS A 307 -36.44 -25.05 4.52
N ALA A 308 -36.43 -26.38 4.36
CA ALA A 308 -36.71 -27.07 3.10
C ALA A 308 -37.99 -26.59 2.39
N ASN A 309 -39.04 -26.26 3.13
CA ASN A 309 -40.33 -25.85 2.56
C ASN A 309 -40.37 -24.39 2.04
N LEU A 310 -39.29 -23.61 2.22
CA LEU A 310 -39.29 -22.16 1.99
C LEU A 310 -38.18 -21.65 1.04
N GLY A 311 -37.20 -22.48 0.67
CA GLY A 311 -36.04 -22.03 -0.11
C GLY A 311 -35.13 -21.02 0.63
N THR A 312 -35.28 -20.93 1.95
CA THR A 312 -34.59 -19.97 2.82
C THR A 312 -33.39 -20.61 3.49
N PHE A 313 -32.20 -20.12 3.16
CA PHE A 313 -30.92 -20.58 3.69
C PHE A 313 -30.41 -19.60 4.74
N ASN A 314 -29.96 -20.13 5.88
CA ASN A 314 -29.32 -19.38 6.96
C ASN A 314 -27.86 -19.84 7.07
N ILE A 315 -26.94 -18.95 6.70
CA ILE A 315 -25.49 -19.16 6.70
C ILE A 315 -24.90 -18.38 7.86
N VAL A 316 -24.19 -19.06 8.77
CA VAL A 316 -23.61 -18.47 9.99
C VAL A 316 -22.10 -18.70 9.98
N TRP A 317 -21.33 -17.67 10.33
CA TRP A 317 -19.86 -17.72 10.36
C TRP A 317 -19.25 -17.09 11.62
N GLU A 318 -18.02 -17.48 11.91
CA GLU A 318 -17.12 -16.88 12.89
C GLU A 318 -16.32 -15.75 12.21
N SER A 319 -16.13 -14.64 12.92
CA SER A 319 -15.13 -13.63 12.53
C SER A 319 -13.73 -14.24 12.55
N GLY A 320 -12.87 -13.80 11.63
CA GLY A 320 -11.43 -13.95 11.83
C GLY A 320 -10.94 -13.11 13.02
N ALA A 321 -9.69 -13.34 13.44
CA ALA A 321 -9.02 -12.48 14.41
C ALA A 321 -9.05 -10.99 13.98
N SER A 322 -9.18 -10.07 14.95
CA SER A 322 -9.18 -8.63 14.68
C SER A 322 -7.83 -8.20 14.10
N THR A 323 -7.87 -7.39 13.05
CA THR A 323 -6.67 -6.88 12.36
C THR A 323 -6.53 -5.35 12.42
N GLY A 324 -7.34 -4.69 13.26
CA GLY A 324 -7.54 -3.25 13.23
C GLY A 324 -8.29 -2.78 11.97
N GLY A 325 -8.15 -1.49 11.63
CA GLY A 325 -8.77 -0.91 10.42
C GLY A 325 -10.28 -0.68 10.52
N GLY A 326 -10.84 -0.59 11.73
CA GLY A 326 -12.26 -0.37 11.99
C GLY A 326 -13.13 -1.63 11.88
N SER A 327 -14.44 -1.45 11.99
CA SER A 327 -15.42 -2.55 11.98
C SER A 327 -15.41 -3.31 10.66
N SER A 328 -15.26 -4.64 10.73
CA SER A 328 -15.33 -5.52 9.57
C SER A 328 -16.75 -5.59 8.99
N ARG A 329 -16.85 -5.51 7.66
CA ARG A 329 -18.04 -5.78 6.87
C ARG A 329 -17.85 -7.06 6.07
N TYR A 330 -18.86 -7.91 5.98
CA TYR A 330 -18.80 -9.20 5.30
C TYR A 330 -19.38 -9.14 3.89
N VAL A 331 -18.71 -9.83 2.98
CA VAL A 331 -19.19 -10.11 1.63
C VAL A 331 -19.36 -11.62 1.52
N LEU A 332 -20.60 -12.07 1.30
CA LEU A 332 -20.94 -13.46 1.05
C LEU A 332 -21.09 -13.68 -0.46
N GLU A 333 -20.52 -14.75 -0.98
CA GLU A 333 -20.73 -15.24 -2.34
C GLU A 333 -21.27 -16.67 -2.30
N PHE A 334 -22.09 -17.03 -3.29
CA PHE A 334 -22.54 -18.40 -3.49
C PHE A 334 -22.45 -18.81 -4.96
N ARG A 335 -22.46 -20.12 -5.23
CA ARG A 335 -22.62 -20.68 -6.59
C ARG A 335 -23.34 -22.02 -6.55
N PRO A 336 -24.07 -22.42 -7.61
CA PRO A 336 -24.50 -23.81 -7.76
C PRO A 336 -23.32 -24.76 -7.79
N LYS A 337 -23.43 -25.94 -7.18
CA LYS A 337 -22.39 -26.97 -7.23
C LYS A 337 -22.44 -27.72 -8.57
N LYS A 338 -21.95 -27.06 -9.61
CA LYS A 338 -21.74 -27.62 -10.96
C LYS A 338 -20.38 -27.19 -11.47
N ALA A 339 -19.76 -28.01 -12.32
CA ALA A 339 -18.58 -27.64 -13.10
C ALA A 339 -18.77 -26.26 -13.76
N PHE A 340 -17.76 -25.39 -13.60
CA PHE A 340 -17.69 -24.04 -14.18
C PHE A 340 -18.80 -23.05 -13.75
N SER A 341 -19.42 -23.24 -12.59
CA SER A 341 -20.29 -22.19 -12.02
C SER A 341 -19.50 -20.98 -11.52
N ALA A 342 -19.86 -19.80 -12.02
CA ALA A 342 -19.38 -18.52 -11.50
C ALA A 342 -19.95 -18.23 -10.09
N TRP A 343 -19.22 -17.44 -9.31
CA TRP A 343 -19.68 -16.94 -8.02
C TRP A 343 -20.65 -15.76 -8.19
N ILE A 344 -21.63 -15.67 -7.31
CA ILE A 344 -22.67 -14.64 -7.25
C ILE A 344 -22.54 -13.95 -5.89
N GLU A 345 -22.23 -12.65 -5.91
CA GLU A 345 -22.15 -11.83 -4.68
C GLU A 345 -23.56 -11.57 -4.14
N VAL A 346 -23.70 -11.68 -2.82
CA VAL A 346 -24.93 -11.38 -2.08
C VAL A 346 -24.90 -9.92 -1.67
N GLU A 347 -25.86 -9.15 -2.17
CA GLU A 347 -26.07 -7.77 -1.78
C GLU A 347 -26.52 -7.67 -0.29
N ASN A 348 -25.93 -6.73 0.44
CA ASN A 348 -26.32 -6.41 1.82
C ASN A 348 -27.26 -5.20 1.79
N SER A 349 -28.44 -5.29 2.40
CA SER A 349 -29.46 -4.22 2.31
C SER A 349 -29.14 -3.00 3.18
N ASN A 350 -28.28 -3.15 4.19
CA ASN A 350 -27.86 -2.09 5.10
C ASN A 350 -26.54 -2.44 5.80
N GLU A 351 -26.00 -1.50 6.58
CA GLU A 351 -24.72 -1.67 7.27
C GLU A 351 -24.75 -2.70 8.42
N TYR A 352 -25.91 -2.94 9.03
CA TYR A 352 -26.08 -3.96 10.08
C TYR A 352 -25.99 -5.37 9.50
N GLU A 353 -26.66 -5.65 8.37
CA GLU A 353 -26.47 -6.90 7.63
C GLU A 353 -25.02 -7.07 7.16
N ALA A 354 -24.37 -5.98 6.75
CA ALA A 354 -22.96 -6.02 6.36
C ALA A 354 -22.02 -6.30 7.55
N ALA A 355 -22.31 -5.82 8.76
CA ALA A 355 -21.50 -6.08 9.96
C ALA A 355 -21.83 -7.42 10.65
N SER A 356 -22.98 -8.02 10.34
CA SER A 356 -23.48 -9.25 10.96
C SER A 356 -22.68 -10.50 10.55
N CYS A 357 -22.55 -11.45 11.48
CA CYS A 357 -21.95 -12.77 11.26
C CYS A 357 -22.95 -13.84 10.76
N THR A 358 -24.13 -13.43 10.28
CA THR A 358 -25.14 -14.31 9.69
C THR A 358 -25.83 -13.67 8.48
N ARG A 359 -26.15 -14.48 7.47
CA ARG A 359 -26.96 -14.10 6.30
C ARG A 359 -28.12 -15.06 6.10
N ILE A 360 -29.31 -14.51 5.93
CA ILE A 360 -30.50 -15.23 5.49
C ILE A 360 -30.72 -14.95 3.99
N LEU A 361 -30.45 -15.95 3.15
CA LEU A 361 -30.76 -15.92 1.73
C LEU A 361 -32.15 -16.51 1.48
N ARG A 362 -32.87 -15.96 0.51
CA ARG A 362 -34.22 -16.40 0.10
C ARG A 362 -34.18 -16.83 -1.37
N ASP A 363 -35.27 -17.43 -1.84
CA ASP A 363 -35.50 -17.80 -3.24
C ASP A 363 -34.44 -18.75 -3.85
N LEU A 364 -33.68 -19.45 -3.00
CA LEU A 364 -32.73 -20.49 -3.41
C LEU A 364 -33.41 -21.85 -3.46
N SER A 365 -33.17 -22.58 -4.55
CA SER A 365 -33.79 -23.87 -4.84
C SER A 365 -33.20 -24.97 -3.93
N PHE A 366 -33.80 -25.21 -2.76
CA PHE A 366 -33.39 -26.23 -1.77
C PHE A 366 -33.17 -27.65 -2.34
N VAL A 367 -33.73 -27.99 -3.50
CA VAL A 367 -33.49 -29.25 -4.22
C VAL A 367 -32.17 -29.29 -5.03
N ARG A 368 -31.29 -28.29 -4.88
CA ARG A 368 -30.00 -28.17 -5.58
C ARG A 368 -28.85 -28.02 -4.59
N ALA A 369 -27.70 -28.57 -4.97
CA ALA A 369 -26.45 -28.39 -4.27
C ALA A 369 -25.84 -27.00 -4.56
N TYR A 370 -25.25 -26.39 -3.54
CA TYR A 370 -24.66 -25.06 -3.57
C TYR A 370 -23.32 -25.04 -2.83
N GLU A 371 -22.49 -24.06 -3.16
CA GLU A 371 -21.24 -23.73 -2.49
C GLU A 371 -21.27 -22.27 -2.05
N PHE A 372 -20.79 -22.00 -0.84
CA PHE A 372 -20.81 -20.68 -0.19
C PHE A 372 -19.41 -20.31 0.29
N ARG A 373 -19.02 -19.04 0.13
CA ARG A 373 -17.79 -18.48 0.69
C ARG A 373 -18.01 -17.05 1.19
N VAL A 374 -17.38 -16.69 2.30
CA VAL A 374 -17.49 -15.35 2.90
C VAL A 374 -16.11 -14.74 3.13
N ARG A 375 -15.97 -13.43 2.96
CA ARG A 375 -14.77 -12.66 3.35
C ARG A 375 -15.17 -11.46 4.18
N ALA A 376 -14.27 -11.01 5.05
CA ALA A 376 -14.40 -9.73 5.75
C ALA A 376 -13.62 -8.63 5.00
N LYS A 377 -14.08 -7.38 5.13
CA LYS A 377 -13.49 -6.17 4.56
C LYS A 377 -13.53 -5.06 5.60
N ASN A 378 -12.41 -4.39 5.84
CA ASN A 378 -12.30 -3.21 6.71
C ASN A 378 -11.84 -1.99 5.89
N GLN A 379 -11.35 -0.93 6.54
CA GLN A 379 -10.82 0.26 5.86
C GLN A 379 -9.52 -0.02 5.08
N VAL A 380 -8.70 -0.99 5.51
CA VAL A 380 -7.45 -1.39 4.83
C VAL A 380 -7.75 -2.12 3.53
N GLY A 381 -8.77 -2.98 3.52
CA GLY A 381 -9.16 -3.70 2.32
C GLY A 381 -10.00 -4.96 2.59
N ALA A 382 -10.16 -5.77 1.55
CA ALA A 382 -10.86 -7.05 1.63
C ALA A 382 -9.88 -8.18 1.94
N GLY A 383 -10.16 -8.94 3.00
CA GLY A 383 -9.40 -10.12 3.40
C GLY A 383 -9.67 -11.34 2.52
N PRO A 384 -8.97 -12.46 2.79
CA PRO A 384 -9.14 -13.71 2.06
C PRO A 384 -10.54 -14.33 2.29
N TRP A 385 -11.03 -15.02 1.26
CA TRP A 385 -12.24 -15.84 1.33
C TRP A 385 -12.09 -17.00 2.32
N SER A 386 -13.19 -17.35 2.99
CA SER A 386 -13.32 -18.56 3.80
C SER A 386 -12.98 -19.83 3.02
N SER A 387 -12.84 -20.96 3.73
CA SER A 387 -13.09 -22.25 3.10
C SER A 387 -14.50 -22.27 2.48
N THR A 388 -14.68 -23.03 1.41
CA THR A 388 -15.99 -23.17 0.77
C THR A 388 -16.85 -24.14 1.59
N ALA A 389 -18.01 -23.67 2.07
CA ALA A 389 -19.01 -24.53 2.69
C ALA A 389 -19.98 -25.04 1.61
N ALA A 390 -20.16 -26.35 1.52
CA ALA A 390 -21.12 -26.97 0.61
C ALA A 390 -22.47 -27.22 1.30
N TYR A 391 -23.55 -27.02 0.56
CA TYR A 391 -24.87 -27.58 0.86
C TYR A 391 -25.19 -28.68 -0.15
N GLU A 392 -25.61 -29.83 0.34
CA GLU A 392 -26.17 -30.92 -0.47
C GLU A 392 -27.67 -31.08 -0.16
N PRO A 393 -28.54 -31.27 -1.17
CA PRO A 393 -29.96 -31.45 -0.97
C PRO A 393 -30.24 -32.85 -0.39
N PRO A 394 -31.22 -33.00 0.53
CA PRO A 394 -31.59 -34.32 1.04
C PRO A 394 -32.12 -35.23 -0.08
N LEU A 395 -31.73 -36.51 -0.05
CA LEU A 395 -31.97 -37.49 -1.12
C LEU A 395 -33.46 -37.65 -1.50
N SER A 396 -34.37 -37.44 -0.54
CA SER A 396 -35.82 -37.42 -0.78
C SER A 396 -36.26 -36.30 -1.73
N ALA A 397 -35.65 -35.12 -1.63
CA ALA A 397 -35.98 -33.93 -2.41
C ALA A 397 -35.40 -33.96 -3.84
N ALA A 398 -34.39 -34.80 -4.09
CA ALA A 398 -33.81 -34.98 -5.43
C ALA A 398 -34.69 -35.80 -6.40
N ARG A 399 -35.64 -36.60 -5.88
CA ARG A 399 -36.45 -37.54 -6.68
C ARG A 399 -37.66 -36.92 -7.41
N THR A 400 -38.07 -35.70 -7.09
CA THR A 400 -39.30 -35.05 -7.60
C THR A 400 -39.22 -34.54 -9.05
N ARG A 401 -38.13 -34.85 -9.79
CA ARG A 401 -37.86 -34.35 -11.16
C ARG A 401 -38.88 -34.78 -12.23
N ALA A 402 -39.75 -35.74 -11.96
CA ALA A 402 -40.53 -36.44 -12.99
C ALA A 402 -41.77 -35.70 -13.54
N LYS A 403 -42.50 -34.91 -12.73
CA LYS A 403 -43.79 -34.30 -13.14
C LYS A 403 -43.99 -32.90 -12.54
N GLY A 404 -43.60 -31.87 -13.29
CA GLY A 404 -43.88 -30.47 -12.96
C GLY A 404 -43.45 -29.54 -14.09
N LYS A 405 -44.36 -28.69 -14.60
CA LYS A 405 -44.04 -27.70 -15.64
C LYS A 405 -43.06 -26.66 -15.08
N LEU A 406 -42.02 -26.31 -15.84
CA LEU A 406 -41.06 -25.29 -15.42
C LEU A 406 -41.71 -23.90 -15.43
N ASN A 407 -42.08 -23.38 -14.26
CA ASN A 407 -42.13 -21.94 -14.08
C ASN A 407 -40.69 -21.41 -14.06
N VAL A 408 -40.19 -21.00 -15.23
CA VAL A 408 -38.93 -20.25 -15.36
C VAL A 408 -39.19 -18.83 -14.84
N VAL A 409 -39.23 -18.69 -13.51
CA VAL A 409 -39.25 -17.38 -12.86
C VAL A 409 -37.93 -16.70 -13.20
N ARG A 410 -38.02 -15.63 -14.00
CA ARG A 410 -36.90 -14.82 -14.46
C ARG A 410 -36.39 -13.97 -13.30
N VAL A 411 -35.66 -14.59 -12.37
CA VAL A 411 -34.66 -13.88 -11.56
C VAL A 411 -33.87 -13.01 -12.54
N LYS A 412 -33.83 -11.69 -12.30
CA LYS A 412 -33.28 -10.74 -13.28
C LYS A 412 -31.77 -10.91 -13.40
N ALA A 413 -31.36 -11.86 -14.22
CA ALA A 413 -30.14 -11.74 -15.00
C ALA A 413 -30.23 -10.39 -15.72
N LEU A 414 -29.47 -9.41 -15.23
CA LEU A 414 -29.36 -8.11 -15.85
C LEU A 414 -28.94 -8.32 -17.32
N PRO A 415 -29.46 -7.53 -18.28
CA PRO A 415 -28.87 -7.52 -19.61
C PRO A 415 -27.37 -7.22 -19.44
N ARG A 416 -26.52 -7.97 -20.16
CA ARG A 416 -25.06 -7.82 -20.14
C ARG A 416 -24.74 -6.33 -20.38
N LYS A 417 -24.28 -5.62 -19.35
CA LYS A 417 -24.12 -4.16 -19.40
C LYS A 417 -22.94 -3.76 -20.29
N GLU A 418 -23.21 -3.66 -21.59
CA GLU A 418 -22.50 -2.77 -22.51
C GLU A 418 -22.49 -1.36 -21.87
N SER A 419 -21.31 -0.76 -21.67
CA SER A 419 -21.13 0.27 -20.63
C SER A 419 -21.18 1.72 -21.15
N ARG A 420 -22.36 2.35 -21.00
CA ARG A 420 -22.57 3.80 -20.85
C ARG A 420 -23.47 4.01 -19.62
N ARG A 421 -23.24 4.91 -18.64
CA ARG A 421 -22.60 6.25 -18.55
C ARG A 421 -23.43 7.41 -19.10
N GLU A 422 -24.23 7.96 -18.20
CA GLU A 422 -24.51 9.40 -17.98
C GLU A 422 -24.25 9.60 -16.45
N GLU A 423 -23.29 10.46 -16.07
CA GLU A 423 -23.49 11.79 -15.43
C GLU A 423 -24.10 11.68 -14.00
N GLU A 424 -23.32 11.78 -12.90
CA GLU A 424 -22.66 12.97 -12.26
C GLU A 424 -23.57 13.72 -11.27
N PRO A 425 -23.08 14.37 -10.18
CA PRO A 425 -21.73 14.40 -9.58
C PRO A 425 -21.77 13.84 -8.11
N ALA A 426 -20.96 14.14 -7.07
CA ALA A 426 -19.69 14.88 -6.84
C ALA A 426 -19.01 14.35 -5.54
N HIS A 427 -17.66 14.41 -5.42
CA HIS A 427 -16.83 14.23 -4.19
C HIS A 427 -16.97 12.89 -3.39
N ALA A 428 -16.03 12.36 -2.58
CA ALA A 428 -14.56 12.45 -2.42
C ALA A 428 -14.13 11.36 -1.37
N SER A 429 -12.89 10.82 -1.26
CA SER A 429 -11.74 10.73 -2.19
C SER A 429 -10.64 9.74 -1.70
N TRP A 430 -10.22 8.81 -2.56
CA TRP A 430 -8.84 8.32 -2.79
C TRP A 430 -8.06 7.39 -1.79
N SER A 431 -7.40 6.37 -2.37
CA SER A 431 -6.13 5.66 -1.96
C SER A 431 -6.09 4.88 -0.63
N THR A 432 -5.26 3.86 -0.37
CA THR A 432 -4.09 3.15 -1.01
C THR A 432 -4.34 1.60 -1.04
N TRP A 433 -3.93 0.76 -2.00
CA TRP A 433 -2.60 0.28 -2.47
C TRP A 433 -1.86 -0.74 -1.54
N ASP A 434 -1.71 -1.98 -2.04
CA ASP A 434 -0.79 -3.12 -1.71
C ASP A 434 -0.67 -3.65 -0.24
N GLU A 435 -0.20 -4.87 0.09
CA GLU A 435 0.30 -6.07 -0.65
C GLU A 435 -0.04 -7.37 0.20
N CYS A 436 0.38 -8.65 0.06
CA CYS A 436 1.28 -9.48 -0.78
C CYS A 436 0.85 -10.99 -0.67
N PHE A 437 1.68 -11.91 -1.19
CA PHE A 437 1.95 -13.33 -0.82
C PHE A 437 1.51 -14.52 -1.72
N ARG A 438 2.37 -15.56 -1.68
CA ARG A 438 2.50 -16.72 -2.60
C ARG A 438 2.00 -18.05 -1.97
N CYS A 439 2.36 -19.17 -2.63
CA CYS A 439 2.38 -20.57 -2.18
C CYS A 439 1.09 -21.38 -2.45
N ASP A 440 1.14 -22.65 -2.89
CA ASP A 440 2.32 -23.48 -3.24
C ASP A 440 2.00 -24.68 -4.17
N ASN A 441 3.05 -25.50 -4.44
CA ASN A 441 3.04 -26.88 -4.96
C ASN A 441 2.68 -27.16 -6.44
N GLN A 442 3.60 -27.84 -7.13
CA GLN A 442 3.45 -29.29 -7.36
C GLN A 442 4.83 -29.97 -7.49
N ALA A 443 4.87 -31.30 -7.49
CA ALA A 443 6.07 -32.13 -7.40
C ALA A 443 6.02 -33.32 -8.38
N GLU A 444 7.11 -34.11 -8.38
CA GLU A 444 7.32 -35.36 -9.14
C GLU A 444 7.53 -35.21 -10.66
N GLU A 445 8.73 -35.58 -11.13
CA GLU A 445 8.85 -36.70 -12.07
C GLU A 445 10.21 -37.39 -11.95
N SER A 446 10.34 -38.56 -12.58
CA SER A 446 11.27 -39.64 -12.22
C SER A 446 12.72 -39.47 -12.69
N THR A 447 13.65 -39.99 -11.90
CA THR A 447 14.96 -40.45 -12.39
C THR A 447 14.81 -41.72 -13.21
N PHE A 448 15.35 -41.76 -14.42
CA PHE A 448 15.67 -43.01 -15.12
C PHE A 448 17.10 -42.94 -15.66
N SER A 449 17.82 -44.05 -15.59
CA SER A 449 19.24 -44.15 -15.97
C SER A 449 19.41 -44.58 -17.43
N GLY A 450 20.28 -43.86 -18.16
CA GLY A 450 20.79 -44.21 -19.49
C GLY A 450 22.06 -43.44 -19.76
#